data_AF-A0A660Q008-F1
#
_entry.id   AF-A0A660Q008-F1
#
_cell.length_a   1.000
_cell.length_b   1.000
_cell.length_c   1.000
_cell.angle_alpha   90.00
_cell.angle_beta   90.00
_cell.angle_gamma   90.00
#
_symmetry.space_group_name_H-M   'P 1'
#
loop_
_entity.id
_entity.type
_entity.pdbx_description
1 polymer ?
#
loop_
_entity_poly.entity_id
_entity_poly.type
_entity_poly.pdbx_seq_one_letter_code
_entity_poly.pdbx_strand_id
1 'polypeptide(L)'
;MNKSAWVLCLVFLLCVIPAGSVSAGDIEENLTYQGNKARITVGTIKTKASQCSYEMAASIGEMLSSTLVNTGRFVVLASHEEVAELAEELEFAGSEYAESGQGPQKGLMESADLLVTGAITAFEPNASGGGGMLGGLKKKAMGSVGVSSNKAQINMEIKLIDIRTRRVLKSKTIKAKSTSWSTDMTGGGWSEDLSMDGALGIYSNAPMEDAIRTVLAKAVERISKEVPKEYYRYSGQGQYTTEYREGQAASSSVTPGAQSAAASTTAQVATPAPAPAPAPAAEDMTLYTKYDFVPGNKVIYYDDLKGEEEGEFPYRWNFEKGVFEIVRYGGDFWIMCTNTGLVRPKMPDAPLPSKYTVEMDFYSYGADLVSQRYTIFWVDAKGDNIGQFSANGYGGTFLDLNRKRMADKSVPGRFPKGVNIMRIMATSRSMICYINNEKVANVPKVDGFNPVGFRVRLEGSSYEDRPTLVRNFRFAEGGGSMREQLDETGRIVTHGILFDPGQYVIKGESFKTLKDIGRLLEDEPDLRLSIEGHTDSDGSDENNQALSQNRAKAVVDYLSQKYGIESGRLEAKGWGESKPIDTNDSPEGKANNRRVELVKL
;
A
#
# COMPACT_ATOMS: atom_id res chain seq x y z
N MET A 1 -68.60 -7.88 -10.58
CA MET A 1 -69.32 -6.93 -11.45
C MET A 1 -68.34 -5.83 -11.86
N ASN A 2 -68.24 -5.58 -13.18
CA ASN A 2 -67.51 -4.55 -13.98
C ASN A 2 -65.99 -4.37 -13.75
N LYS A 3 -65.05 -4.63 -14.69
CA LYS A 3 -64.87 -4.35 -16.15
C LYS A 3 -64.71 -2.86 -16.49
N SER A 4 -63.48 -2.40 -16.81
CA SER A 4 -62.99 -2.03 -18.18
C SER A 4 -63.40 -0.59 -18.57
N ALA A 5 -62.72 0.26 -19.34
CA ALA A 5 -61.48 0.30 -20.13
C ALA A 5 -61.50 1.64 -20.92
N TRP A 6 -60.34 2.31 -21.07
CA TRP A 6 -59.85 3.01 -22.29
C TRP A 6 -60.41 4.36 -22.82
N VAL A 7 -59.49 5.05 -23.55
CA VAL A 7 -59.59 6.12 -24.60
C VAL A 7 -59.43 7.58 -24.09
N LEU A 8 -58.39 8.40 -24.35
CA LEU A 8 -57.41 8.69 -25.45
C LEU A 8 -57.92 9.74 -26.48
N CYS A 9 -57.03 10.68 -26.84
CA CYS A 9 -57.08 11.70 -27.93
C CYS A 9 -57.81 13.04 -27.68
N LEU A 10 -57.43 14.19 -28.27
CA LEU A 10 -56.21 14.79 -28.86
C LEU A 10 -56.70 16.13 -29.51
N VAL A 11 -56.11 17.27 -29.13
CA VAL A 11 -55.53 18.31 -30.03
C VAL A 11 -56.39 19.40 -30.72
N PHE A 12 -55.70 20.55 -30.81
CA PHE A 12 -55.76 21.71 -31.74
C PHE A 12 -56.38 22.99 -31.15
N LEU A 13 -55.78 24.19 -31.21
CA LEU A 13 -54.96 24.73 -32.31
C LEU A 13 -54.16 26.03 -31.92
N LEU A 14 -52.85 26.01 -32.23
CA LEU A 14 -51.98 27.03 -32.89
C LEU A 14 -51.69 28.44 -32.35
N CYS A 15 -50.39 28.77 -32.22
CA CYS A 15 -49.70 29.75 -33.09
C CYS A 15 -48.14 29.64 -33.10
N VAL A 16 -47.59 29.24 -34.27
CA VAL A 16 -46.36 29.67 -35.00
C VAL A 16 -44.92 29.45 -34.41
N ILE A 17 -44.07 28.74 -35.19
CA ILE A 17 -42.62 28.35 -35.04
C ILE A 17 -41.74 29.16 -36.07
N PRO A 18 -40.37 29.05 -36.26
CA PRO A 18 -39.25 28.27 -35.65
C PRO A 18 -37.95 29.12 -35.39
N ALA A 19 -36.77 28.67 -34.92
CA ALA A 19 -36.06 27.40 -34.94
C ALA A 19 -34.97 27.36 -33.83
N GLY A 20 -34.73 26.16 -33.29
CA GLY A 20 -33.59 25.88 -32.41
C GLY A 20 -33.92 25.18 -31.08
N SER A 21 -35.09 24.54 -30.94
CA SER A 21 -35.39 23.72 -29.78
C SER A 21 -34.67 22.38 -29.89
N VAL A 22 -33.59 22.20 -29.12
CA VAL A 22 -33.20 20.87 -28.66
C VAL A 22 -34.39 20.34 -27.85
N SER A 23 -34.84 19.13 -28.18
CA SER A 23 -36.06 18.58 -27.62
C SER A 23 -35.90 18.36 -26.11
N ALA A 24 -36.98 18.55 -25.36
CA ALA A 24 -37.05 18.20 -23.95
C ALA A 24 -36.87 16.69 -23.66
N GLY A 25 -36.56 15.87 -24.67
CA GLY A 25 -36.13 14.47 -24.52
C GLY A 25 -34.65 14.31 -24.17
N ASP A 26 -33.83 15.36 -24.31
CA ASP A 26 -32.37 15.29 -24.08
C ASP A 26 -31.94 15.83 -22.69
N ILE A 27 -32.89 16.24 -21.85
CA ILE A 27 -32.62 16.96 -20.58
C ILE A 27 -33.02 16.14 -19.33
N GLU A 28 -33.62 14.95 -19.49
CA GLU A 28 -33.91 14.02 -18.37
C GLU A 28 -33.07 12.72 -18.39
N GLU A 29 -32.15 12.53 -19.35
CA GLU A 29 -31.40 11.25 -19.48
C GLU A 29 -30.13 11.16 -18.60
N ASN A 30 -29.90 12.10 -17.69
CA ASN A 30 -28.62 12.21 -16.98
C ASN A 30 -28.63 11.87 -15.49
N LEU A 31 -29.67 11.21 -14.97
CA LEU A 31 -29.73 10.75 -13.57
C LEU A 31 -29.71 9.24 -13.36
N THR A 32 -29.52 8.43 -14.39
CA THR A 32 -29.05 7.05 -14.29
C THR A 32 -28.91 6.55 -15.71
N TYR A 33 -27.69 6.27 -16.18
CA TYR A 33 -27.55 5.54 -17.44
C TYR A 33 -28.31 4.20 -17.31
N GLN A 34 -29.37 4.02 -18.10
CA GLN A 34 -30.25 2.83 -18.09
C GLN A 34 -29.83 1.78 -19.13
N GLY A 35 -28.78 2.03 -19.91
CA GLY A 35 -28.25 1.08 -20.87
C GLY A 35 -27.42 -0.04 -20.23
N ASN A 36 -26.99 -0.99 -21.06
CA ASN A 36 -26.06 -2.02 -20.62
C ASN A 36 -24.74 -1.41 -20.16
N LYS A 37 -24.26 -1.79 -18.99
CA LYS A 37 -23.02 -1.31 -18.38
C LYS A 37 -21.81 -2.09 -18.85
N ALA A 38 -20.63 -1.50 -18.72
CA ALA A 38 -19.35 -2.18 -18.90
C ALA A 38 -18.72 -2.53 -17.53
N ARG A 39 -18.21 -3.75 -17.37
CA ARG A 39 -17.45 -4.15 -16.17
C ARG A 39 -16.01 -3.69 -16.27
N ILE A 40 -15.60 -2.83 -15.35
CA ILE A 40 -14.30 -2.17 -15.36
C ILE A 40 -13.68 -2.24 -13.97
N THR A 41 -12.35 -2.18 -13.89
CA THR A 41 -11.65 -1.96 -12.62
C THR A 41 -10.62 -0.85 -12.82
N VAL A 42 -10.39 -0.05 -11.78
CA VAL A 42 -9.35 0.97 -11.76
C VAL A 42 -8.17 0.41 -11.00
N GLY A 43 -7.07 0.15 -11.70
CA GLY A 43 -5.81 -0.20 -11.08
C GLY A 43 -5.06 1.04 -10.60
N THR A 44 -3.94 0.82 -9.91
CA THR A 44 -3.11 1.87 -9.31
C THR A 44 -2.77 2.97 -10.32
N ILE A 45 -3.11 4.22 -9.99
CA ILE A 45 -2.64 5.40 -10.72
C ILE A 45 -1.26 5.76 -10.17
N LYS A 46 -0.25 5.68 -11.03
CA LYS A 46 1.14 5.97 -10.65
C LYS A 46 1.41 7.47 -10.65
N THR A 47 2.55 7.89 -10.11
CA THR A 47 3.05 9.26 -10.29
C THR A 47 4.36 9.25 -11.07
N LYS A 48 4.48 10.18 -12.02
CA LYS A 48 5.71 10.60 -12.70
C LYS A 48 6.01 12.08 -12.45
N ALA A 49 5.17 12.76 -11.67
CA ALA A 49 5.27 14.19 -11.39
C ALA A 49 5.99 14.42 -10.06
N SER A 50 7.03 15.26 -10.06
CA SER A 50 7.89 15.49 -8.89
C SER A 50 7.19 16.09 -7.67
N GLN A 51 6.05 16.76 -7.87
CA GLN A 51 5.24 17.33 -6.79
C GLN A 51 3.96 16.52 -6.51
N CYS A 52 3.81 15.33 -7.12
CA CYS A 52 2.71 14.40 -6.84
C CYS A 52 3.26 13.16 -6.13
N SER A 53 2.85 12.91 -4.89
CA SER A 53 3.22 11.72 -4.13
C SER A 53 2.42 10.50 -4.61
N TYR A 54 2.84 9.31 -4.21
CA TYR A 54 2.12 8.07 -4.54
C TYR A 54 0.72 8.06 -3.94
N GLU A 55 0.56 8.57 -2.72
CA GLU A 55 -0.72 8.68 -2.03
C GLU A 55 -1.65 9.67 -2.72
N MET A 56 -1.12 10.79 -3.23
CA MET A 56 -1.91 11.74 -4.02
C MET A 56 -2.37 11.13 -5.35
N ALA A 57 -1.53 10.31 -5.99
CA ALA A 57 -1.92 9.61 -7.22
C ALA A 57 -2.93 8.48 -6.94
N ALA A 58 -2.74 7.72 -5.85
CA ALA A 58 -3.68 6.69 -5.39
C ALA A 58 -5.06 7.31 -5.07
N SER A 59 -5.09 8.42 -4.32
CA SER A 59 -6.32 9.17 -4.03
C SER A 59 -7.02 9.64 -5.31
N ILE A 60 -6.27 10.05 -6.34
CA ILE A 60 -6.84 10.38 -7.66
C ILE A 60 -7.42 9.13 -8.35
N GLY A 61 -6.80 7.96 -8.17
CA GLY A 61 -7.33 6.68 -8.63
C GLY A 61 -8.64 6.29 -7.95
N GLU A 62 -8.73 6.44 -6.63
CA GLU A 62 -9.95 6.21 -5.85
C GLU A 62 -11.07 7.16 -6.26
N MET A 63 -10.75 8.45 -6.42
CA MET A 63 -11.70 9.43 -6.92
C MET A 63 -12.15 9.09 -8.35
N LEU A 64 -11.26 8.62 -9.22
CA LEU A 64 -11.62 8.15 -10.56
C LEU A 64 -12.56 6.94 -10.51
N SER A 65 -12.27 5.97 -9.65
CA SER A 65 -13.12 4.79 -9.41
C SER A 65 -14.53 5.22 -8.98
N SER A 66 -14.61 6.07 -7.95
CA SER A 66 -15.87 6.63 -7.43
C SER A 66 -16.63 7.42 -8.49
N THR A 67 -15.92 8.22 -9.30
CA THR A 67 -16.56 8.99 -10.38
C THR A 67 -17.12 8.08 -11.46
N LEU A 68 -16.42 6.99 -11.81
CA LEU A 68 -16.92 6.00 -12.77
C LEU A 68 -18.17 5.29 -12.24
N VAL A 69 -18.23 4.96 -10.94
CA VAL A 69 -19.45 4.44 -10.29
C VAL A 69 -20.61 5.42 -10.46
N ASN A 70 -20.38 6.70 -10.15
CA ASN A 70 -21.41 7.73 -10.20
C ASN A 70 -21.97 7.98 -11.61
N THR A 71 -21.26 7.60 -12.68
CA THR A 71 -21.81 7.70 -14.04
C THR A 71 -22.99 6.76 -14.32
N GLY A 72 -23.14 5.69 -13.53
CA GLY A 72 -24.08 4.60 -13.80
C GLY A 72 -23.75 3.77 -15.05
N ARG A 73 -22.74 4.14 -15.86
CA ARG A 73 -22.33 3.45 -17.10
C ARG A 73 -21.44 2.23 -16.86
N PHE A 74 -20.83 2.14 -15.68
CA PHE A 74 -19.87 1.13 -15.34
C PHE A 74 -20.30 0.32 -14.13
N VAL A 75 -20.00 -0.98 -14.17
CA VAL A 75 -19.91 -1.82 -12.97
C VAL A 75 -18.45 -1.80 -12.59
N VAL A 76 -18.09 -0.98 -11.60
CA VAL A 76 -16.70 -0.83 -11.16
C VAL A 76 -16.41 -1.90 -10.11
N LEU A 77 -15.50 -2.80 -10.44
CA LEU A 77 -15.08 -3.88 -9.57
C LEU A 77 -13.85 -3.45 -8.77
N ALA A 78 -13.76 -4.00 -7.56
CA ALA A 78 -12.61 -3.89 -6.68
C ALA A 78 -11.30 -4.10 -7.45
N SER A 79 -10.33 -3.24 -7.18
CA SER A 79 -8.97 -3.35 -7.69
C SER A 79 -8.31 -4.63 -7.20
N HIS A 80 -7.17 -4.98 -7.81
CA HIS A 80 -6.42 -6.17 -7.38
C HIS A 80 -5.99 -6.10 -5.90
N GLU A 81 -5.71 -4.88 -5.40
CA GLU A 81 -5.32 -4.63 -4.01
C GLU A 81 -6.51 -4.92 -3.07
N GLU A 82 -7.69 -4.38 -3.36
CA GLU A 82 -8.91 -4.63 -2.58
C GLU A 82 -9.39 -6.10 -2.66
N VAL A 83 -9.16 -6.77 -3.81
CA VAL A 83 -9.46 -8.21 -3.95
C VAL A 83 -8.53 -9.07 -3.10
N ALA A 84 -7.29 -8.63 -2.83
CA ALA A 84 -6.39 -9.35 -1.94
C ALA A 84 -6.88 -9.29 -0.48
N GLU A 85 -7.45 -8.16 -0.04
CA GLU A 85 -8.08 -8.02 1.27
C GLU A 85 -9.33 -8.92 1.39
N LEU A 86 -10.14 -9.03 0.33
CA LEU A 86 -11.31 -9.93 0.31
C LEU A 86 -10.95 -11.43 0.30
N ALA A 87 -9.69 -11.79 0.05
CA ALA A 87 -9.26 -13.19 0.11
C ALA A 87 -9.31 -13.73 1.55
N GLU A 88 -9.04 -12.87 2.54
CA GLU A 88 -9.12 -13.23 3.96
C GLU A 88 -10.57 -13.48 4.40
N GLU A 89 -11.52 -12.70 3.87
CA GLU A 89 -12.96 -12.92 4.08
C GLU A 89 -13.46 -14.23 3.46
N LEU A 90 -12.89 -14.66 2.33
CA LEU A 90 -13.18 -15.97 1.73
C LEU A 90 -12.67 -17.13 2.59
N GLU A 91 -11.53 -16.96 3.27
CA GLU A 91 -10.99 -17.95 4.20
C GLU A 91 -11.83 -18.03 5.48
N PHE A 92 -12.22 -16.88 6.03
CA PHE A 92 -13.14 -16.81 7.17
C PHE A 92 -14.51 -17.44 6.83
N ALA A 93 -15.09 -17.11 5.69
CA ALA A 93 -16.35 -17.67 5.22
C ALA A 93 -16.30 -19.20 5.01
N GLY A 94 -15.12 -19.76 4.77
CA GLY A 94 -14.88 -21.20 4.66
C GLY A 94 -14.60 -21.90 5.99
N SER A 95 -14.46 -21.15 7.08
CA SER A 95 -14.16 -21.69 8.41
C SER A 95 -15.42 -22.21 9.13
N GLU A 96 -15.22 -22.99 10.19
CA GLU A 96 -16.32 -23.45 11.07
C GLU A 96 -16.97 -22.31 11.88
N TYR A 97 -16.37 -21.11 11.86
CA TYR A 97 -16.86 -19.94 12.58
C TYR A 97 -17.87 -19.10 11.78
N ALA A 98 -17.99 -19.33 10.46
CA ALA A 98 -18.92 -18.62 9.61
C ALA A 98 -20.14 -19.49 9.28
N GLU A 99 -21.34 -18.89 9.33
CA GLU A 99 -22.55 -19.57 8.88
C GLU A 99 -22.45 -19.89 7.38
N SER A 100 -22.65 -21.16 7.04
CA SER A 100 -22.54 -21.65 5.66
C SER A 100 -23.42 -20.84 4.71
N GLY A 101 -22.81 -20.23 3.70
CA GLY A 101 -23.49 -19.47 2.66
C GLY A 101 -23.69 -17.98 2.95
N GLN A 102 -23.31 -17.47 4.13
CA GLN A 102 -23.45 -16.04 4.48
C GLN A 102 -22.20 -15.17 4.23
N GLY A 103 -21.06 -15.77 3.85
CA GLY A 103 -19.85 -15.04 3.46
C GLY A 103 -19.55 -15.08 1.95
N PRO A 104 -18.48 -14.42 1.50
CA PRO A 104 -18.02 -14.50 0.12
C PRO A 104 -17.88 -15.95 -0.33
N GLN A 105 -18.36 -16.28 -1.53
CA GLN A 105 -18.34 -17.65 -2.02
C GLN A 105 -17.35 -17.82 -3.16
N LYS A 106 -16.52 -18.86 -3.05
CA LYS A 106 -15.55 -19.24 -4.08
C LYS A 106 -16.28 -19.49 -5.41
N GLY A 107 -15.89 -18.74 -6.45
CA GLY A 107 -16.46 -18.86 -7.79
C GLY A 107 -17.58 -17.87 -8.12
N LEU A 108 -18.02 -17.04 -7.17
CA LEU A 108 -18.98 -15.95 -7.42
C LEU A 108 -18.32 -14.59 -7.69
N MET A 109 -17.00 -14.46 -7.50
CA MET A 109 -16.28 -13.22 -7.80
C MET A 109 -16.31 -12.91 -9.30
N GLU A 110 -16.72 -11.68 -9.62
CA GLU A 110 -16.75 -11.19 -10.99
C GLU A 110 -15.36 -10.73 -11.44
N SER A 111 -15.04 -10.96 -12.72
CA SER A 111 -13.85 -10.41 -13.35
C SER A 111 -14.21 -9.21 -14.20
N ALA A 112 -13.38 -8.16 -14.15
CA ALA A 112 -13.52 -7.01 -15.01
C ALA A 112 -13.17 -7.39 -16.46
N ASP A 113 -13.86 -6.78 -17.43
CA ASP A 113 -13.47 -6.91 -18.84
C ASP A 113 -12.38 -5.90 -19.22
N LEU A 114 -12.34 -4.77 -18.49
CA LEU A 114 -11.47 -3.64 -18.76
C LEU A 114 -10.71 -3.20 -17.51
N LEU A 115 -9.43 -2.92 -17.67
CA LEU A 115 -8.57 -2.28 -16.68
C LEU A 115 -8.28 -0.85 -17.09
N VAL A 116 -8.58 0.10 -16.21
CA VAL A 116 -8.11 1.49 -16.29
C VAL A 116 -6.89 1.63 -15.41
N THR A 117 -5.79 2.11 -15.98
CA THR A 117 -4.58 2.47 -15.22
C THR A 117 -4.00 3.76 -15.78
N GLY A 118 -3.03 4.36 -15.10
CA GLY A 118 -2.54 5.65 -15.51
C GLY A 118 -1.34 6.14 -14.72
N ALA A 119 -0.93 7.37 -15.05
CA ALA A 119 0.09 8.08 -14.28
C ALA A 119 -0.17 9.58 -14.25
N ILE A 120 0.04 10.22 -13.10
CA ILE A 120 0.12 11.68 -13.00
C ILE A 120 1.46 12.13 -13.55
N THR A 121 1.45 12.82 -14.68
CA THR A 121 2.64 13.23 -15.45
C THR A 121 3.07 14.67 -15.18
N ALA A 122 2.18 15.49 -14.63
CA ALA A 122 2.51 16.81 -14.07
C ALA A 122 1.52 17.14 -12.95
N PHE A 123 1.98 17.84 -11.93
CA PHE A 123 1.18 18.27 -10.79
C PHE A 123 1.84 19.55 -10.26
N GLU A 124 1.25 20.71 -10.54
CA GLU A 124 1.86 22.01 -10.32
C GLU A 124 0.84 22.91 -9.60
N PRO A 125 0.89 23.02 -8.26
CA PRO A 125 -0.06 23.83 -7.49
C PRO A 125 0.14 25.34 -7.65
N ASN A 126 1.30 25.77 -8.17
CA ASN A 126 1.67 27.17 -8.37
C ASN A 126 2.31 27.39 -9.75
N ALA A 127 1.58 27.11 -10.82
CA ALA A 127 2.05 27.33 -12.19
C ALA A 127 2.12 28.85 -12.48
N SER A 128 3.33 29.43 -12.43
CA SER A 128 3.57 30.80 -12.91
C SER A 128 3.60 30.79 -14.43
N GLY A 129 2.84 31.68 -15.06
CA GLY A 129 2.72 31.73 -16.51
C GLY A 129 4.05 32.05 -17.19
N GLY A 130 4.73 31.03 -17.69
CA GLY A 130 5.84 31.17 -18.64
C GLY A 130 5.32 31.66 -19.98
N GLY A 131 5.13 32.97 -20.12
CA GLY A 131 4.95 33.62 -21.41
C GLY A 131 6.28 33.62 -22.16
N GLY A 132 6.32 32.86 -23.27
CA GLY A 132 7.47 32.77 -24.14
C GLY A 132 7.97 34.13 -24.64
N MET A 133 9.28 34.23 -24.76
CA MET A 133 9.99 35.30 -25.45
C MET A 133 9.59 35.31 -26.92
N LEU A 134 8.73 36.25 -27.34
CA LEU A 134 8.59 36.79 -28.70
C LEU A 134 7.52 37.90 -28.74
N GLY A 135 7.94 39.13 -29.05
CA GLY A 135 7.05 40.19 -29.55
C GLY A 135 6.95 41.44 -28.67
N GLY A 136 7.62 42.51 -29.09
CA GLY A 136 7.73 43.81 -28.44
C GLY A 136 6.45 44.48 -27.93
N LEU A 137 6.71 45.45 -27.04
CA LEU A 137 5.97 46.70 -26.83
C LEU A 137 4.64 46.68 -26.03
N LYS A 138 4.65 47.52 -24.99
CA LYS A 138 3.55 48.18 -24.24
C LYS A 138 2.93 47.41 -23.07
N LYS A 139 3.36 47.77 -21.85
CA LYS A 139 2.58 48.62 -20.93
C LYS A 139 3.40 48.99 -19.68
N LYS A 140 4.12 50.12 -19.79
CA LYS A 140 4.30 51.04 -18.66
C LYS A 140 3.06 51.93 -18.67
N ALA A 141 2.09 51.69 -17.78
CA ALA A 141 1.13 52.67 -17.27
C ALA A 141 0.11 51.98 -16.35
N MET A 142 -0.25 52.70 -15.27
CA MET A 142 -1.26 52.44 -14.25
C MET A 142 -0.87 51.52 -13.09
N GLY A 143 -0.69 52.16 -11.93
CA GLY A 143 -0.78 51.53 -10.63
C GLY A 143 -2.12 50.81 -10.47
N SER A 144 -2.04 49.54 -10.18
CA SER A 144 -3.10 48.71 -9.62
C SER A 144 -2.41 47.58 -8.88
N VAL A 145 -2.94 47.26 -7.70
CA VAL A 145 -2.51 46.14 -6.86
C VAL A 145 -2.40 44.88 -7.73
N GLY A 146 -1.18 44.36 -7.88
CA GLY A 146 -0.92 43.14 -8.62
C GLY A 146 -1.48 41.94 -7.85
N VAL A 147 -2.71 41.54 -8.16
CA VAL A 147 -3.25 40.24 -7.76
C VAL A 147 -2.54 39.18 -8.62
N SER A 148 -1.54 38.50 -8.06
CA SER A 148 -0.97 37.32 -8.71
C SER A 148 -2.00 36.18 -8.63
N SER A 149 -2.56 35.77 -9.77
CA SER A 149 -3.43 34.59 -9.82
C SER A 149 -2.59 33.31 -9.75
N ASN A 150 -2.63 32.60 -8.61
CA ASN A 150 -2.04 31.27 -8.48
C ASN A 150 -2.89 30.29 -9.28
N LYS A 151 -2.39 29.86 -10.46
CA LYS A 151 -3.02 28.82 -11.26
C LYS A 151 -2.42 27.46 -10.91
N ALA A 152 -3.25 26.43 -10.85
CA ALA A 152 -2.77 25.06 -10.69
C ALA A 152 -2.89 24.29 -12.02
N GLN A 153 -2.04 23.29 -12.24
CA GLN A 153 -2.08 22.41 -13.41
C GLN A 153 -1.87 20.95 -12.99
N ILE A 154 -2.61 20.03 -13.62
CA ILE A 154 -2.41 18.59 -13.51
C ILE A 154 -2.47 17.95 -14.89
N ASN A 155 -1.58 17.00 -15.15
CA ASN A 155 -1.61 16.16 -16.34
C ASN A 155 -1.72 14.69 -15.92
N MET A 156 -2.70 13.97 -16.46
CA MET A 156 -2.95 12.55 -16.17
C MET A 156 -2.90 11.73 -17.45
N GLU A 157 -2.06 10.71 -17.51
CA GLU A 157 -2.07 9.69 -18.55
C GLU A 157 -3.05 8.59 -18.13
N ILE A 158 -3.96 8.19 -19.01
CA ILE A 158 -4.90 7.08 -18.80
C ILE A 158 -4.73 6.05 -19.90
N LYS A 159 -4.76 4.77 -19.51
CA LYS A 159 -4.72 3.59 -20.37
C LYS A 159 -5.94 2.73 -20.10
N LEU A 160 -6.61 2.34 -21.18
CA LEU A 160 -7.70 1.38 -21.17
C LEU A 160 -7.16 0.06 -21.75
N ILE A 161 -7.26 -1.02 -20.98
CA ILE A 161 -6.68 -2.32 -21.32
C ILE A 161 -7.78 -3.38 -21.30
N ASP A 162 -7.88 -4.18 -22.36
CA ASP A 162 -8.69 -5.41 -22.37
C ASP A 162 -7.97 -6.47 -21.53
N ILE A 163 -8.59 -6.90 -20.42
CA ILE A 163 -7.98 -7.82 -19.47
C ILE A 163 -7.74 -9.21 -20.09
N ARG A 164 -8.67 -9.67 -20.94
CA ARG A 164 -8.61 -10.99 -21.57
C ARG A 164 -7.48 -11.09 -22.59
N THR A 165 -7.25 -10.03 -23.36
CA THR A 165 -6.22 -10.02 -24.42
C THR A 165 -4.93 -9.30 -24.03
N ARG A 166 -4.92 -8.60 -22.88
CA ARG A 166 -3.85 -7.69 -22.42
C ARG A 166 -3.51 -6.57 -23.40
N ARG A 167 -4.39 -6.27 -24.35
CA ARG A 167 -4.17 -5.23 -25.36
C ARG A 167 -4.56 -3.88 -24.78
N VAL A 168 -3.67 -2.89 -24.94
CA VAL A 168 -4.01 -1.49 -24.69
C VAL A 168 -4.96 -1.03 -25.79
N LEU A 169 -6.22 -0.83 -25.45
CA LEU A 169 -7.24 -0.34 -26.37
C LEU A 169 -7.02 1.14 -26.70
N LYS A 170 -6.71 1.94 -25.67
CA LYS A 170 -6.44 3.38 -25.77
C LYS A 170 -5.45 3.84 -24.70
N SER A 171 -4.70 4.88 -25.02
CA SER A 171 -3.80 5.58 -24.10
C SER A 171 -3.83 7.07 -24.43
N LYS A 172 -4.08 7.94 -23.46
CA LYS A 172 -4.12 9.38 -23.69
C LYS A 172 -3.72 10.19 -22.46
N THR A 173 -3.01 11.30 -22.71
CA THR A 173 -2.73 12.31 -21.70
C THR A 173 -3.83 13.37 -21.69
N ILE A 174 -4.38 13.59 -20.50
CA ILE A 174 -5.39 14.59 -20.17
C ILE A 174 -4.67 15.69 -19.41
N LYS A 175 -4.93 16.95 -19.79
CA LYS A 175 -4.34 18.13 -19.15
C LYS A 175 -5.46 19.02 -18.61
N ALA A 176 -5.31 19.48 -17.38
CA ALA A 176 -6.26 20.35 -16.70
C ALA A 176 -5.54 21.49 -15.98
N LYS A 177 -6.13 22.68 -16.01
CA LYS A 177 -5.70 23.86 -15.25
C LYS A 177 -6.86 24.39 -14.43
N SER A 178 -6.58 25.06 -13.32
CA SER A 178 -7.57 25.64 -12.39
C SER A 178 -8.44 26.78 -12.94
N THR A 179 -8.40 27.05 -14.24
CA THR A 179 -9.28 27.99 -14.92
C THR A 179 -9.98 27.36 -16.12
N SER A 180 -9.75 26.06 -16.35
CA SER A 180 -10.30 25.33 -17.50
C SER A 180 -11.77 24.95 -17.31
N TRP A 181 -12.28 24.98 -16.08
CA TRP A 181 -13.68 24.65 -15.75
C TRP A 181 -14.69 25.42 -16.60
N SER A 182 -14.51 26.74 -16.79
CA SER A 182 -15.49 27.56 -17.52
C SER A 182 -15.32 27.55 -19.05
N THR A 183 -14.14 27.17 -19.56
CA THR A 183 -13.78 27.37 -20.97
C THR A 183 -13.95 26.11 -21.82
N ASP A 184 -13.79 24.93 -21.24
CA ASP A 184 -13.91 23.65 -21.95
C ASP A 184 -15.30 22.99 -21.80
N MET A 185 -16.14 23.47 -20.88
CA MET A 185 -17.47 22.87 -20.57
C MET A 185 -18.65 23.53 -21.27
N THR A 186 -18.46 24.62 -22.01
CA THR A 186 -19.51 25.26 -22.81
C THR A 186 -19.95 24.43 -24.03
N GLY A 187 -19.34 23.24 -24.25
CA GLY A 187 -19.58 22.39 -25.41
C GLY A 187 -19.99 20.93 -25.14
N GLY A 188 -20.31 20.52 -23.90
CA GLY A 188 -20.73 19.12 -23.67
C GLY A 188 -21.10 18.72 -22.24
N GLY A 189 -22.36 18.94 -21.86
CA GLY A 189 -23.22 17.96 -21.16
C GLY A 189 -22.92 17.43 -19.75
N TRP A 190 -21.91 17.93 -19.00
CA TRP A 190 -21.54 17.33 -17.71
C TRP A 190 -21.11 18.37 -16.67
N SER A 191 -21.94 19.33 -16.26
CA SER A 191 -21.46 20.47 -15.46
C SER A 191 -22.05 20.74 -14.07
N GLU A 192 -23.00 19.97 -13.54
CA GLU A 192 -23.59 20.35 -12.23
C GLU A 192 -23.76 19.23 -11.19
N ASP A 193 -23.53 17.95 -11.51
CA ASP A 193 -23.97 16.84 -10.62
C ASP A 193 -22.92 15.75 -10.31
N LEU A 194 -21.62 16.06 -10.46
CA LEU A 194 -20.56 15.18 -9.95
C LEU A 194 -20.38 15.42 -8.44
N SER A 195 -21.19 14.73 -7.63
CA SER A 195 -21.02 14.65 -6.18
C SER A 195 -19.70 13.92 -5.84
N MET A 196 -18.59 14.66 -5.84
CA MET A 196 -17.27 14.17 -5.42
C MET A 196 -17.04 14.35 -3.91
N ASP A 197 -18.08 14.14 -3.11
CA ASP A 197 -18.09 14.49 -1.70
C ASP A 197 -17.32 13.44 -0.88
N GLY A 198 -16.15 13.83 -0.34
CA GLY A 198 -15.44 13.02 0.67
C GLY A 198 -13.91 13.05 0.67
N ALA A 199 -13.24 13.20 -0.49
CA ALA A 199 -11.78 12.96 -0.59
C ALA A 199 -10.91 14.20 -0.88
N LEU A 200 -11.53 15.36 -1.11
CA LEU A 200 -10.81 16.54 -1.64
C LEU A 200 -10.13 17.42 -0.57
N GLY A 201 -10.41 17.19 0.72
CA GLY A 201 -9.81 17.93 1.83
C GLY A 201 -8.28 17.80 1.97
N ILE A 202 -7.66 16.86 1.24
CA ILE A 202 -6.21 16.62 1.22
C ILE A 202 -5.47 17.65 0.35
N TYR A 203 -6.16 18.29 -0.61
CA TYR A 203 -5.53 19.23 -1.53
C TYR A 203 -5.59 20.65 -0.97
N SER A 204 -4.48 21.09 -0.39
CA SER A 204 -4.34 22.46 0.12
C SER A 204 -4.46 23.46 -1.04
N ASN A 205 -5.61 24.15 -1.09
CA ASN A 205 -5.99 25.33 -1.88
C ASN A 205 -6.98 25.04 -3.04
N ALA A 206 -8.04 25.87 -3.13
CA ALA A 206 -9.12 25.80 -4.13
C ALA A 206 -8.65 25.65 -5.61
N PRO A 207 -7.53 26.25 -6.07
CA PRO A 207 -7.09 26.09 -7.46
C PRO A 207 -6.65 24.67 -7.82
N MET A 208 -5.94 23.96 -6.94
CA MET A 208 -5.50 22.58 -7.24
C MET A 208 -6.68 21.61 -7.18
N GLU A 209 -7.59 21.83 -6.24
CA GLU A 209 -8.86 21.08 -6.18
C GLU A 209 -9.65 21.20 -7.49
N ASP A 210 -9.79 22.41 -8.04
CA ASP A 210 -10.45 22.66 -9.33
C ASP A 210 -9.75 21.94 -10.49
N ALA A 211 -8.42 21.94 -10.51
CA ALA A 211 -7.63 21.25 -11.54
C ALA A 211 -7.83 19.72 -11.47
N ILE A 212 -7.92 19.15 -10.27
CA ILE A 212 -8.16 17.72 -10.05
C ILE A 212 -9.58 17.33 -10.46
N ARG A 213 -10.60 18.08 -10.03
CA ARG A 213 -11.99 17.87 -10.47
C ARG A 213 -12.10 17.89 -11.99
N THR A 214 -11.45 18.87 -12.62
CA THR A 214 -11.42 19.00 -14.09
C THR A 214 -10.73 17.82 -14.77
N VAL A 215 -9.61 17.31 -14.22
CA VAL A 215 -8.90 16.17 -14.82
C VAL A 215 -9.72 14.88 -14.71
N LEU A 216 -10.40 14.68 -13.57
CA LEU A 216 -11.28 13.53 -13.33
C LEU A 216 -12.51 13.55 -14.23
N ALA A 217 -13.16 14.70 -14.38
CA ALA A 217 -14.29 14.84 -15.30
C ALA A 217 -13.89 14.50 -16.74
N LYS A 218 -12.76 15.06 -17.22
CA LYS A 218 -12.22 14.74 -18.55
C LYS A 218 -11.80 13.28 -18.68
N ALA A 219 -11.29 12.67 -17.62
CA ALA A 219 -10.93 11.25 -17.56
C ALA A 219 -12.15 10.35 -17.77
N VAL A 220 -13.20 10.59 -17.00
CA VAL A 220 -14.45 9.81 -17.08
C VAL A 220 -15.15 10.01 -18.41
N GLU A 221 -15.21 11.25 -18.91
CA GLU A 221 -15.75 11.54 -20.25
C GLU A 221 -14.96 10.75 -21.32
N ARG A 222 -13.63 10.73 -21.19
CA ARG A 222 -12.77 10.04 -22.15
C ARG A 222 -12.99 8.53 -22.11
N ILE A 223 -12.98 7.94 -20.91
CA ILE A 223 -13.24 6.51 -20.72
C ILE A 223 -14.61 6.16 -21.31
N SER A 224 -15.65 6.94 -20.98
CA SER A 224 -17.01 6.73 -21.50
C SER A 224 -17.10 6.73 -23.02
N LYS A 225 -16.35 7.62 -23.69
CA LYS A 225 -16.30 7.71 -25.16
C LYS A 225 -15.42 6.64 -25.82
N GLU A 226 -14.40 6.15 -25.12
CA GLU A 226 -13.38 5.28 -25.68
C GLU A 226 -13.62 3.79 -25.43
N VAL A 227 -14.45 3.44 -24.44
CA VAL A 227 -14.89 2.07 -24.22
C VAL A 227 -15.72 1.62 -25.43
N PRO A 228 -15.30 0.58 -26.15
CA PRO A 228 -16.03 0.09 -27.32
C PRO A 228 -17.42 -0.43 -26.94
N LYS A 229 -18.40 -0.29 -27.84
CA LYS A 229 -19.81 -0.65 -27.58
C LYS A 229 -19.98 -2.10 -27.14
N GLU A 230 -19.15 -3.00 -27.64
CA GLU A 230 -19.16 -4.43 -27.32
C GLU A 230 -18.87 -4.76 -25.85
N TYR A 231 -18.31 -3.82 -25.07
CA TYR A 231 -18.08 -3.99 -23.63
C TYR A 231 -19.29 -3.64 -22.77
N TYR A 232 -20.27 -2.92 -23.32
CA TYR A 232 -21.51 -2.53 -22.65
C TYR A 232 -22.55 -3.66 -22.78
N ARG A 233 -22.40 -4.70 -21.95
CA ARG A 233 -23.13 -5.99 -22.06
C ARG A 233 -23.70 -6.54 -20.74
N TYR A 234 -23.67 -5.75 -19.67
CA TYR A 234 -24.17 -6.15 -18.36
C TYR A 234 -25.36 -5.29 -17.96
N SER A 235 -26.45 -5.89 -17.50
CA SER A 235 -27.54 -5.14 -16.89
C SER A 235 -27.14 -4.63 -15.49
N GLY A 236 -27.94 -3.72 -14.90
CA GLY A 236 -27.66 -3.08 -13.61
C GLY A 236 -27.47 -4.01 -12.39
N GLN A 237 -27.67 -5.32 -12.54
CA GLN A 237 -27.43 -6.36 -11.51
C GLN A 237 -26.29 -7.34 -11.87
N GLY A 238 -25.38 -7.01 -12.80
CA GLY A 238 -24.25 -7.87 -13.18
C GLY A 238 -24.59 -9.06 -14.09
N GLN A 239 -25.88 -9.25 -14.41
CA GLN A 239 -26.35 -10.31 -15.30
C GLN A 239 -25.97 -10.01 -16.77
N TYR A 240 -25.36 -11.00 -17.44
CA TYR A 240 -24.95 -10.94 -18.84
C TYR A 240 -26.18 -10.94 -19.78
N THR A 241 -26.29 -9.95 -20.67
CA THR A 241 -27.39 -9.92 -21.65
C THR A 241 -27.09 -10.87 -22.81
N THR A 242 -27.98 -11.85 -23.05
CA THR A 242 -27.75 -13.04 -23.89
C THR A 242 -27.73 -12.78 -25.41
N GLU A 243 -27.81 -11.54 -25.89
CA GLU A 243 -28.10 -11.20 -27.29
C GLU A 243 -26.93 -11.32 -28.29
N TYR A 244 -25.78 -11.91 -27.95
CA TYR A 244 -24.68 -12.05 -28.92
C TYR A 244 -23.91 -13.38 -28.81
N ARG A 245 -24.63 -14.50 -28.95
CA ARG A 245 -24.05 -15.83 -29.19
C ARG A 245 -24.55 -16.52 -30.46
N GLU A 246 -24.93 -15.77 -31.48
CA GLU A 246 -25.05 -16.34 -32.84
C GLU A 246 -23.77 -16.06 -33.63
N GLY A 247 -22.85 -17.03 -33.58
CA GLY A 247 -21.63 -17.00 -34.37
C GLY A 247 -20.56 -17.89 -33.79
N GLN A 248 -20.63 -19.18 -34.14
CA GLN A 248 -19.59 -20.21 -33.94
C GLN A 248 -19.55 -20.90 -32.56
N ALA A 249 -20.53 -21.79 -32.35
CA ALA A 249 -20.26 -23.07 -31.68
C ALA A 249 -21.20 -24.13 -32.28
N ALA A 250 -20.79 -24.72 -33.40
CA ALA A 250 -21.42 -25.92 -33.92
C ALA A 250 -20.68 -27.16 -33.36
N SER A 251 -21.42 -27.89 -32.52
CA SER A 251 -21.39 -29.35 -32.33
C SER A 251 -20.06 -30.09 -32.16
N SER A 252 -19.88 -30.70 -30.98
CA SER A 252 -19.66 -32.15 -30.92
C SER A 252 -20.18 -32.68 -29.58
N SER A 253 -21.33 -33.33 -29.65
CA SER A 253 -21.94 -34.15 -28.61
C SER A 253 -21.23 -35.51 -28.50
N VAL A 254 -20.93 -35.97 -27.29
CA VAL A 254 -20.86 -37.41 -26.99
C VAL A 254 -21.47 -37.65 -25.60
N THR A 255 -22.50 -38.50 -25.59
CA THR A 255 -23.25 -39.03 -24.43
C THR A 255 -22.62 -40.36 -23.97
N PRO A 256 -22.76 -40.77 -22.69
CA PRO A 256 -21.84 -41.68 -22.01
C PRO A 256 -22.22 -43.17 -22.08
N GLY A 257 -21.24 -44.05 -21.89
CA GLY A 257 -21.39 -45.50 -21.80
C GLY A 257 -20.49 -46.09 -20.70
N ALA A 258 -20.97 -47.15 -20.07
CA ALA A 258 -20.69 -47.56 -18.69
C ALA A 258 -19.57 -48.62 -18.49
N GLN A 259 -19.16 -48.72 -17.21
CA GLN A 259 -18.65 -49.89 -16.44
C GLN A 259 -17.29 -50.54 -16.78
N SER A 260 -16.34 -50.49 -15.84
CA SER A 260 -16.09 -51.53 -14.81
C SER A 260 -14.66 -51.51 -14.24
N ALA A 261 -14.59 -51.51 -12.90
CA ALA A 261 -13.57 -52.01 -11.97
C ALA A 261 -12.10 -52.17 -12.39
N ALA A 262 -11.18 -51.51 -11.67
CA ALA A 262 -10.29 -52.12 -10.66
C ALA A 262 -9.05 -51.24 -10.38
N ALA A 263 -8.50 -51.42 -9.17
CA ALA A 263 -7.18 -51.01 -8.68
C ALA A 263 -7.02 -49.55 -8.19
N SER A 264 -7.09 -49.47 -6.87
CA SER A 264 -6.52 -48.45 -6.00
C SER A 264 -5.03 -48.20 -6.26
N THR A 265 -4.72 -46.98 -6.70
CA THR A 265 -3.40 -46.34 -6.49
C THR A 265 -3.65 -44.85 -6.30
N THR A 266 -3.51 -44.37 -5.07
CA THR A 266 -3.51 -42.94 -4.74
C THR A 266 -2.26 -42.30 -5.31
N ALA A 267 -2.38 -41.63 -6.45
CA ALA A 267 -1.39 -40.68 -6.96
C ALA A 267 -1.87 -39.26 -6.65
N GLN A 268 -1.15 -38.59 -5.74
CA GLN A 268 -1.28 -37.15 -5.46
C GLN A 268 -1.11 -36.36 -6.77
N VAL A 269 -2.14 -35.61 -7.14
CA VAL A 269 -2.04 -34.57 -8.18
C VAL A 269 -1.36 -33.38 -7.55
N ALA A 270 -0.08 -33.19 -7.86
CA ALA A 270 0.64 -31.95 -7.54
C ALA A 270 0.06 -30.80 -8.38
N THR A 271 -0.46 -29.78 -7.71
CA THR A 271 -0.88 -28.52 -8.32
C THR A 271 0.36 -27.80 -8.88
N PRO A 272 0.35 -27.29 -10.13
CA PRO A 272 1.48 -26.52 -10.65
C PRO A 272 1.57 -25.17 -9.92
N ALA A 273 2.77 -24.80 -9.48
CA ALA A 273 3.05 -23.52 -8.86
C ALA A 273 2.67 -22.35 -9.80
N PRO A 274 2.09 -21.24 -9.29
CA PRO A 274 1.79 -20.07 -10.09
C PRO A 274 3.08 -19.42 -10.61
N ALA A 275 3.03 -18.96 -11.86
CA ALA A 275 4.16 -18.30 -12.51
C ALA A 275 4.61 -17.05 -11.73
N PRO A 276 5.92 -16.80 -11.58
CA PRO A 276 6.43 -15.67 -10.81
C PRO A 276 5.96 -14.34 -11.39
N ALA A 277 5.52 -13.43 -10.51
CA ALA A 277 5.16 -12.06 -10.86
C ALA A 277 6.37 -11.31 -11.45
N PRO A 278 6.16 -10.38 -12.41
CA PRO A 278 7.25 -9.61 -13.00
C PRO A 278 7.94 -8.75 -11.94
N ALA A 279 9.28 -8.76 -11.96
CA ALA A 279 10.09 -7.92 -11.08
C ALA A 279 9.75 -6.42 -11.22
N PRO A 280 9.80 -5.63 -10.13
CA PRO A 280 9.44 -4.21 -10.18
C PRO A 280 10.38 -3.40 -11.06
N ALA A 281 9.88 -2.27 -11.57
CA ALA A 281 10.61 -1.40 -12.47
C ALA A 281 11.82 -0.74 -11.78
N ALA A 282 12.85 -0.40 -12.56
CA ALA A 282 14.10 0.19 -12.05
C ALA A 282 13.91 1.52 -11.29
N GLU A 283 12.81 2.26 -11.53
CA GLU A 283 12.49 3.50 -10.82
C GLU A 283 12.12 3.27 -9.35
N ASP A 284 11.32 2.24 -9.03
CA ASP A 284 10.98 1.87 -7.64
C ASP A 284 12.24 1.52 -6.85
N MET A 285 13.23 0.89 -7.49
CA MET A 285 14.51 0.54 -6.86
C MET A 285 15.35 1.76 -6.46
N THR A 286 15.18 2.92 -7.12
CA THR A 286 15.95 4.13 -6.80
C THR A 286 15.53 4.76 -5.46
N LEU A 287 14.25 4.67 -5.08
CA LEU A 287 13.75 5.11 -3.76
C LEU A 287 14.40 4.30 -2.62
N TYR A 288 14.55 2.99 -2.81
CA TYR A 288 15.22 2.11 -1.84
C TYR A 288 16.74 2.32 -1.75
N THR A 289 17.37 3.11 -2.64
CA THR A 289 18.83 3.34 -2.57
C THR A 289 19.28 4.38 -1.54
N LYS A 290 18.38 5.23 -1.03
CA LYS A 290 18.70 6.20 0.03
C LYS A 290 18.46 5.65 1.44
N TYR A 291 17.64 4.61 1.55
CA TYR A 291 17.31 3.93 2.78
C TYR A 291 18.40 2.91 3.12
N ASP A 292 19.07 3.08 4.26
CA ASP A 292 20.23 2.28 4.65
C ASP A 292 20.08 1.50 5.97
N PHE A 293 18.85 1.38 6.49
CA PHE A 293 18.58 0.56 7.67
C PHE A 293 18.88 -0.93 7.42
N VAL A 294 19.47 -1.59 8.40
CA VAL A 294 19.72 -3.05 8.41
C VAL A 294 19.08 -3.62 9.68
N PRO A 295 18.01 -4.42 9.58
CA PRO A 295 17.38 -5.03 10.75
C PRO A 295 18.36 -5.89 11.56
N GLY A 296 18.23 -5.88 12.89
CA GLY A 296 18.97 -6.77 13.77
C GLY A 296 18.73 -8.24 13.41
N ASN A 297 19.80 -9.03 13.49
CA ASN A 297 19.83 -10.45 13.11
C ASN A 297 19.48 -11.38 14.28
N LYS A 298 19.31 -10.86 15.49
CA LYS A 298 18.83 -11.63 16.64
C LYS A 298 17.84 -10.82 17.47
N VAL A 299 16.57 -11.20 17.41
CA VAL A 299 15.48 -10.59 18.19
C VAL A 299 15.68 -10.89 19.67
N ILE A 300 15.69 -9.84 20.49
CA ILE A 300 15.79 -9.92 21.96
C ILE A 300 14.43 -9.71 22.61
N TYR A 301 13.62 -8.81 22.06
CA TYR A 301 12.24 -8.57 22.49
C TYR A 301 11.37 -8.30 21.27
N TYR A 302 10.18 -8.89 21.25
CA TYR A 302 9.20 -8.66 20.22
C TYR A 302 7.79 -8.79 20.78
N ASP A 303 6.93 -7.89 20.33
CA ASP A 303 5.51 -7.93 20.63
C ASP A 303 4.70 -7.70 19.36
N ASP A 304 4.05 -8.76 18.88
CA ASP A 304 3.12 -8.77 17.75
C ASP A 304 1.65 -8.69 18.18
N LEU A 305 1.38 -8.48 19.47
CA LEU A 305 0.06 -8.40 20.09
C LEU A 305 -0.82 -9.63 19.86
N LYS A 306 -0.24 -10.76 19.41
CA LYS A 306 -1.00 -11.99 19.21
C LYS A 306 -1.41 -12.58 20.56
N GLY A 307 -2.69 -12.93 20.66
CA GLY A 307 -3.27 -13.51 21.88
C GLY A 307 -3.56 -12.49 22.97
N GLU A 308 -3.46 -11.20 22.69
CA GLU A 308 -3.94 -10.13 23.58
C GLU A 308 -5.48 -10.10 23.61
N GLU A 309 -6.04 -9.63 24.73
CA GLU A 309 -7.48 -9.45 24.93
C GLU A 309 -7.87 -7.97 24.79
N GLU A 310 -8.93 -7.68 24.00
CA GLU A 310 -9.40 -6.31 23.82
C GLU A 310 -9.89 -5.69 25.14
N GLY A 311 -9.51 -4.43 25.36
CA GLY A 311 -9.79 -3.69 26.59
C GLY A 311 -8.82 -3.97 27.73
N GLU A 312 -7.93 -4.98 27.61
CA GLU A 312 -6.93 -5.26 28.64
C GLU A 312 -5.63 -4.46 28.44
N PHE A 313 -4.82 -4.40 29.50
CA PHE A 313 -3.47 -3.84 29.42
C PHE A 313 -2.52 -4.85 28.74
N PRO A 314 -1.67 -4.44 27.78
CA PRO A 314 -0.80 -5.35 27.04
C PRO A 314 0.14 -6.15 27.97
N TYR A 315 0.01 -7.48 28.00
CA TYR A 315 0.63 -8.31 29.05
C TYR A 315 2.17 -8.36 28.99
N ARG A 316 2.73 -8.09 27.81
CA ARG A 316 4.19 -8.03 27.57
C ARG A 316 4.82 -6.71 28.01
N TRP A 317 4.05 -5.80 28.61
CA TRP A 317 4.54 -4.50 29.04
C TRP A 317 4.46 -4.36 30.55
N ASN A 318 5.30 -3.47 31.09
CA ASN A 318 5.19 -2.99 32.46
C ASN A 318 4.55 -1.61 32.43
N PHE A 319 3.46 -1.46 33.18
CA PHE A 319 2.79 -0.19 33.37
C PHE A 319 3.62 0.75 34.25
N GLU A 320 3.75 2.01 33.85
CA GLU A 320 4.31 3.05 34.72
C GLU A 320 3.31 4.17 35.01
N LYS A 321 2.60 4.66 33.98
CA LYS A 321 1.65 5.77 34.11
C LYS A 321 0.69 5.80 32.93
N GLY A 322 -0.54 6.28 33.13
CA GLY A 322 -1.49 6.57 32.06
C GLY A 322 -2.63 5.56 32.01
N VAL A 323 -3.28 5.47 30.86
CA VAL A 323 -4.32 4.46 30.59
C VAL A 323 -3.98 3.84 29.25
N PHE A 324 -3.74 2.53 29.27
CA PHE A 324 -3.37 1.75 28.10
C PHE A 324 -4.32 0.57 27.99
N GLU A 325 -4.80 0.35 26.78
CA GLU A 325 -5.74 -0.71 26.46
C GLU A 325 -5.38 -1.28 25.10
N ILE A 326 -5.57 -2.59 24.94
CA ILE A 326 -5.54 -3.24 23.64
C ILE A 326 -6.84 -2.91 22.91
N VAL A 327 -6.74 -2.45 21.67
CA VAL A 327 -7.91 -2.17 20.82
C VAL A 327 -7.73 -2.77 19.44
N ARG A 328 -8.85 -2.95 18.73
CA ARG A 328 -8.83 -3.18 17.29
C ARG A 328 -9.05 -1.90 16.52
N TYR A 329 -8.21 -1.67 15.54
CA TYR A 329 -8.37 -0.56 14.60
C TYR A 329 -7.88 -0.99 13.21
N GLY A 330 -8.79 -0.97 12.24
CA GLY A 330 -8.52 -1.47 10.88
C GLY A 330 -8.25 -2.98 10.85
N GLY A 331 -8.98 -3.78 11.65
CA GLY A 331 -8.81 -5.24 11.73
C GLY A 331 -7.66 -5.72 12.63
N ASP A 332 -6.65 -4.88 12.80
CA ASP A 332 -5.44 -5.20 13.57
C ASP A 332 -5.54 -4.79 15.05
N PHE A 333 -4.76 -5.47 15.89
CA PHE A 333 -4.53 -5.08 17.28
C PHE A 333 -3.56 -3.91 17.42
N TRP A 334 -3.82 -3.06 18.40
CA TRP A 334 -3.02 -1.90 18.76
C TRP A 334 -2.95 -1.71 20.26
N ILE A 335 -1.80 -1.25 20.74
CA ILE A 335 -1.69 -0.65 22.07
C ILE A 335 -2.18 0.80 21.95
N MET A 336 -3.33 1.08 22.55
CA MET A 336 -3.91 2.40 22.63
C MET A 336 -3.46 3.10 23.92
N CYS A 337 -3.18 4.40 23.82
CA CYS A 337 -3.15 5.29 24.98
C CYS A 337 -4.14 6.43 24.76
N THR A 338 -5.05 6.62 25.72
CA THR A 338 -6.15 7.60 25.62
C THR A 338 -5.70 9.04 25.87
N ASN A 339 -4.67 9.22 26.70
CA ASN A 339 -4.10 10.53 27.04
C ASN A 339 -2.58 10.46 26.97
N THR A 340 -1.89 10.82 28.05
CA THR A 340 -0.44 10.67 28.17
C THR A 340 -0.11 9.49 29.06
N GLY A 341 0.67 8.55 28.51
CA GLY A 341 1.04 7.33 29.19
C GLY A 341 2.51 6.96 28.99
N LEU A 342 3.05 6.21 29.94
CA LEU A 342 4.37 5.62 29.92
C LEU A 342 4.26 4.12 30.20
N VAL A 343 4.88 3.33 29.33
CA VAL A 343 5.01 1.86 29.46
C VAL A 343 6.43 1.45 29.15
N ARG A 344 6.85 0.29 29.67
CA ARG A 344 8.15 -0.30 29.37
C ARG A 344 7.98 -1.70 28.81
N PRO A 345 8.73 -2.08 27.74
CA PRO A 345 8.81 -3.47 27.34
C PRO A 345 9.22 -4.34 28.53
N LYS A 346 8.56 -5.48 28.73
CA LYS A 346 8.88 -6.41 29.83
C LYS A 346 10.09 -7.24 29.47
N MET A 347 11.27 -6.62 29.55
CA MET A 347 12.58 -7.22 29.32
C MET A 347 13.51 -6.95 30.52
N PRO A 348 14.53 -7.80 30.75
CA PRO A 348 15.51 -7.56 31.80
C PRO A 348 16.28 -6.26 31.57
N ASP A 349 16.49 -5.49 32.64
CA ASP A 349 17.40 -4.35 32.62
C ASP A 349 18.85 -4.87 32.56
N ALA A 350 19.43 -4.84 31.37
CA ALA A 350 20.80 -5.30 31.11
C ALA A 350 21.45 -4.36 30.09
N PRO A 351 22.79 -4.15 30.13
CA PRO A 351 23.46 -3.33 29.14
C PRO A 351 23.07 -3.74 27.72
N LEU A 352 22.58 -2.78 26.93
CA LEU A 352 22.17 -3.07 25.55
C LEU A 352 23.39 -3.53 24.72
N PRO A 353 23.20 -4.37 23.70
CA PRO A 353 24.28 -4.79 22.81
C PRO A 353 25.03 -3.59 22.19
N SER A 354 26.29 -3.80 21.80
CA SER A 354 27.08 -2.73 21.15
C SER A 354 26.56 -2.32 19.75
N LYS A 355 25.76 -3.20 19.13
CA LYS A 355 25.04 -2.98 17.88
C LYS A 355 23.61 -3.49 18.05
N TYR A 356 22.61 -2.65 17.83
CA TYR A 356 21.21 -3.04 17.96
C TYR A 356 20.29 -2.21 17.08
N THR A 357 19.08 -2.73 16.89
CA THR A 357 17.98 -2.04 16.23
C THR A 357 16.74 -2.00 17.10
N VAL A 358 15.97 -0.92 17.00
CA VAL A 358 14.62 -0.80 17.56
C VAL A 358 13.67 -0.40 16.45
N GLU A 359 12.50 -1.03 16.40
CA GLU A 359 11.42 -0.73 15.46
C GLU A 359 10.10 -0.63 16.24
N MET A 360 9.24 0.31 15.85
CA MET A 360 7.91 0.47 16.45
C MET A 360 6.98 1.13 15.43
N ASP A 361 5.83 0.50 15.19
CA ASP A 361 4.78 1.08 14.37
C ASP A 361 3.95 2.05 15.21
N PHE A 362 3.52 3.14 14.58
CA PHE A 362 2.57 4.09 15.14
C PHE A 362 1.56 4.53 14.08
N TYR A 363 0.34 4.81 14.50
CA TYR A 363 -0.70 5.29 13.60
C TYR A 363 -0.68 6.82 13.49
N SER A 364 -0.72 7.34 12.27
CA SER A 364 -0.95 8.76 12.00
C SER A 364 -2.34 8.96 11.41
N TYR A 365 -3.08 9.94 11.92
CA TYR A 365 -4.38 10.32 11.36
C TYR A 365 -4.26 11.32 10.20
N GLY A 366 -3.04 11.67 9.79
CA GLY A 366 -2.77 12.67 8.74
C GLY A 366 -2.47 14.06 9.30
N ALA A 367 -2.66 15.09 8.47
CA ALA A 367 -2.01 16.40 8.59
C ALA A 367 -2.47 17.30 9.76
N ASP A 368 -3.34 16.86 10.68
CA ASP A 368 -4.15 17.79 11.50
C ASP A 368 -3.93 17.76 13.02
N LEU A 369 -2.93 17.06 13.58
CA LEU A 369 -2.82 16.94 15.05
C LEU A 369 -1.47 17.40 15.63
N VAL A 370 -1.49 18.53 16.36
CA VAL A 370 -0.35 19.12 17.08
C VAL A 370 0.10 18.30 18.29
N SER A 371 -0.82 17.57 18.91
CA SER A 371 -0.67 17.05 20.26
C SER A 371 -0.21 15.60 20.32
N GLN A 372 -0.28 14.84 19.22
CA GLN A 372 0.18 13.46 19.22
C GLN A 372 1.71 13.40 19.23
N ARG A 373 2.26 12.62 20.15
CA ARG A 373 3.71 12.37 20.24
C ARG A 373 3.98 10.91 20.57
N TYR A 374 4.92 10.36 19.81
CA TYR A 374 5.47 9.02 19.97
C TYR A 374 6.93 9.17 20.37
N THR A 375 7.30 8.65 21.53
CA THR A 375 8.68 8.78 22.04
C THR A 375 9.19 7.44 22.54
N ILE A 376 10.35 7.03 22.03
CA ILE A 376 11.15 5.94 22.58
C ILE A 376 12.27 6.58 23.41
N PHE A 377 12.27 6.28 24.71
CA PHE A 377 13.30 6.66 25.64
C PHE A 377 14.29 5.51 25.82
N TRP A 378 15.56 5.89 26.00
CA TRP A 378 16.55 5.02 26.60
C TRP A 378 16.62 5.27 28.09
N VAL A 379 16.70 4.19 28.87
CA VAL A 379 16.78 4.25 30.32
C VAL A 379 18.11 3.69 30.82
N ASP A 380 18.64 4.25 31.90
CA ASP A 380 19.81 3.73 32.59
C ASP A 380 19.43 2.73 33.71
N ALA A 381 20.44 2.18 34.38
CA ALA A 381 20.26 1.23 35.47
C ALA A 381 19.50 1.78 36.70
N LYS A 382 19.30 3.10 36.79
CA LYS A 382 18.49 3.74 37.84
C LYS A 382 17.05 3.94 37.39
N GLY A 383 16.73 3.67 36.13
CA GLY A 383 15.44 3.94 35.51
C GLY A 383 15.28 5.37 34.98
N ASP A 384 16.36 6.17 34.98
CA ASP A 384 16.35 7.54 34.49
C ASP A 384 16.40 7.56 32.96
N ASN A 385 15.64 8.47 32.34
CA ASN A 385 15.72 8.72 30.91
C ASN A 385 17.05 9.40 30.56
N ILE A 386 17.90 8.71 29.79
CA ILE A 386 19.20 9.23 29.33
C ILE A 386 19.22 9.60 27.86
N GLY A 387 18.19 9.24 27.10
CA GLY A 387 17.99 9.68 25.72
C GLY A 387 16.54 9.56 25.28
N GLN A 388 16.19 10.23 24.19
CA GLN A 388 14.88 10.13 23.56
C GLN A 388 14.94 10.32 22.05
N PHE A 389 14.23 9.47 21.33
CA PHE A 389 13.88 9.69 19.94
C PHE A 389 12.38 9.90 19.85
N SER A 390 11.97 11.06 19.35
CA SER A 390 10.57 11.45 19.32
C SER A 390 10.11 11.84 17.93
N ALA A 391 8.88 11.48 17.62
CA ALA A 391 8.10 11.92 16.48
C ALA A 391 6.80 12.57 16.96
N ASN A 392 6.39 13.69 16.36
CA ASN A 392 5.09 14.32 16.63
C ASN A 392 4.17 14.21 15.41
N GLY A 393 2.86 14.38 15.61
CA GLY A 393 1.85 14.23 14.54
C GLY A 393 2.03 15.14 13.31
N TYR A 394 2.80 16.23 13.41
CA TYR A 394 3.13 17.09 12.27
C TYR A 394 4.38 16.68 11.48
N GLY A 395 4.99 15.54 11.83
CA GLY A 395 6.21 15.06 11.19
C GLY A 395 7.48 15.66 11.77
N GLY A 396 7.40 16.47 12.83
CA GLY A 396 8.57 16.96 13.55
C GLY A 396 9.22 15.83 14.34
N THR A 397 10.54 15.67 14.19
CA THR A 397 11.30 14.65 14.93
C THR A 397 12.52 15.27 15.58
N PHE A 398 12.94 14.69 16.69
CA PHE A 398 14.20 15.06 17.32
C PHE A 398 14.81 13.87 18.07
N LEU A 399 16.13 13.95 18.24
CA LEU A 399 16.93 13.01 19.00
C LEU A 399 17.70 13.77 20.08
N ASP A 400 17.48 13.41 21.34
CA ASP A 400 18.29 13.88 22.46
C ASP A 400 19.07 12.73 23.08
N LEU A 401 20.34 12.95 23.39
CA LEU A 401 21.20 11.99 24.11
C LEU A 401 21.92 12.72 25.24
N ASN A 402 21.95 12.14 26.44
CA ASN A 402 22.52 12.73 27.64
C ASN A 402 22.06 14.19 27.85
N ARG A 403 20.75 14.44 27.67
CA ARG A 403 20.09 15.76 27.77
C ARG A 403 20.55 16.80 26.75
N LYS A 404 21.23 16.40 25.67
CA LYS A 404 21.66 17.28 24.57
C LYS A 404 20.89 16.97 23.30
N ARG A 405 20.39 18.00 22.61
CA ARG A 405 19.83 17.90 21.27
C ARG A 405 20.90 17.50 20.26
N MET A 406 20.76 16.32 19.69
CA MET A 406 21.70 15.76 18.72
C MET A 406 21.22 15.93 17.28
N ALA A 407 19.91 15.83 17.06
CA ALA A 407 19.29 16.09 15.76
C ALA A 407 17.87 16.64 15.94
N ASP A 408 17.46 17.52 15.03
CA ASP A 408 16.10 18.04 14.91
C ASP A 408 15.80 18.14 13.41
N LYS A 409 14.79 17.40 12.95
CA LYS A 409 14.44 17.31 11.54
C LYS A 409 12.96 17.00 11.39
N SER A 410 12.30 17.70 10.47
CA SER A 410 10.94 17.33 10.06
C SER A 410 10.98 16.36 8.89
N VAL A 411 10.10 15.36 8.91
CA VAL A 411 9.86 14.49 7.76
C VAL A 411 9.18 15.30 6.66
N PRO A 412 9.65 15.21 5.40
CA PRO A 412 9.01 15.90 4.28
C PRO A 412 7.54 15.49 4.13
N GLY A 413 6.64 16.44 3.93
CA GLY A 413 5.23 16.15 3.59
C GLY A 413 4.31 15.77 4.77
N ARG A 414 4.77 15.89 6.03
CA ARG A 414 4.08 15.38 7.25
C ARG A 414 3.94 13.85 7.20
N PHE A 415 3.41 13.26 8.28
CA PHE A 415 3.12 11.83 8.26
C PHE A 415 1.89 11.54 7.40
N PRO A 416 1.97 10.62 6.42
CA PRO A 416 0.78 10.12 5.74
C PRO A 416 -0.18 9.52 6.75
N LYS A 417 -1.49 9.62 6.48
CA LYS A 417 -2.49 8.89 7.25
C LYS A 417 -2.22 7.39 7.11
N GLY A 418 -2.28 6.64 8.20
CA GLY A 418 -2.00 5.22 8.23
C GLY A 418 -0.81 4.86 9.13
N VAL A 419 -0.32 3.64 8.93
CA VAL A 419 0.80 3.09 9.70
C VAL A 419 2.10 3.75 9.27
N ASN A 420 2.82 4.28 10.24
CA ASN A 420 4.16 4.81 10.09
C ASN A 420 5.09 4.03 11.04
N ILE A 421 6.38 4.00 10.75
CA ILE A 421 7.34 3.21 11.54
C ILE A 421 8.51 4.07 12.00
N MET A 422 8.79 4.01 13.30
CA MET A 422 10.01 4.54 13.90
C MET A 422 11.09 3.46 13.86
N ARG A 423 12.28 3.80 13.38
CA ARG A 423 13.44 2.88 13.41
C ARG A 423 14.67 3.54 13.99
N ILE A 424 15.41 2.79 14.79
CA ILE A 424 16.67 3.18 15.39
C ILE A 424 17.68 2.09 15.03
N MET A 425 18.84 2.49 14.52
CA MET A 425 19.99 1.63 14.29
C MET A 425 21.19 2.20 15.04
N ALA A 426 21.60 1.54 16.11
CA ALA A 426 22.76 1.91 16.91
C ALA A 426 23.92 0.97 16.60
N THR A 427 25.09 1.53 16.38
CA THR A 427 26.34 0.81 16.10
C THR A 427 27.43 1.26 17.07
N SER A 428 28.60 0.61 17.01
CA SER A 428 29.77 1.04 17.76
C SER A 428 30.27 2.45 17.40
N ARG A 429 29.83 3.02 16.26
CA ARG A 429 30.32 4.30 15.72
C ARG A 429 29.26 5.39 15.68
N SER A 430 27.99 5.03 15.52
CA SER A 430 26.91 5.98 15.28
C SER A 430 25.56 5.45 15.70
N MET A 431 24.61 6.36 15.87
CA MET A 431 23.19 6.07 15.97
C MET A 431 22.44 6.79 14.86
N ILE A 432 21.63 6.05 14.14
CA ILE A 432 20.84 6.55 13.02
C ILE A 432 19.37 6.30 13.33
N CYS A 433 18.54 7.33 13.16
CA CYS A 433 17.10 7.23 13.37
C CYS A 433 16.36 7.52 12.07
N TYR A 434 15.30 6.78 11.84
CA TYR A 434 14.45 6.87 10.65
C TYR A 434 13.00 6.99 11.06
N ILE A 435 12.23 7.71 10.25
CA ILE A 435 10.79 7.54 10.18
C ILE A 435 10.45 7.05 8.78
N ASN A 436 9.76 5.93 8.69
CA ASN A 436 9.54 5.22 7.42
C ASN A 436 10.89 4.98 6.73
N ASN A 437 11.08 5.58 5.55
CA ASN A 437 12.32 5.50 4.79
C ASN A 437 13.21 6.75 4.93
N GLU A 438 12.74 7.78 5.65
CA GLU A 438 13.46 9.04 5.81
C GLU A 438 14.43 8.98 6.99
N LYS A 439 15.71 9.20 6.72
CA LYS A 439 16.74 9.34 7.75
C LYS A 439 16.59 10.69 8.44
N VAL A 440 16.18 10.69 9.71
CA VAL A 440 15.92 11.91 10.48
C VAL A 440 17.04 12.30 11.45
N ALA A 441 17.88 11.33 11.85
CA ALA A 441 19.09 11.58 12.62
C ALA A 441 20.22 10.66 12.17
N ASN A 442 21.47 11.15 12.20
CA ASN A 442 22.68 10.35 12.04
C ASN A 442 23.78 10.99 12.88
N VAL A 443 24.03 10.44 14.06
CA VAL A 443 24.87 11.05 15.08
C VAL A 443 25.99 10.08 15.46
N PRO A 444 27.22 10.57 15.74
CA PRO A 444 28.28 9.70 16.21
C PRO A 444 27.93 9.11 17.58
N LYS A 445 28.61 8.03 17.95
CA LYS A 445 28.55 7.47 19.30
C LYS A 445 28.85 8.56 20.32
N VAL A 446 28.05 8.59 21.39
CA VAL A 446 28.20 9.56 22.49
C VAL A 446 28.80 8.85 23.69
N ASP A 447 29.87 9.42 24.25
CA ASP A 447 30.49 8.89 25.46
C ASP A 447 29.54 8.98 26.67
N GLY A 448 29.60 7.97 27.53
CA GLY A 448 28.75 7.89 28.72
C GLY A 448 27.28 7.56 28.45
N PHE A 449 26.89 7.31 27.20
CA PHE A 449 25.55 6.82 26.86
C PHE A 449 25.46 5.30 27.03
N ASN A 450 25.04 4.86 28.22
CA ASN A 450 25.04 3.45 28.64
C ASN A 450 23.62 2.97 29.00
N PRO A 451 22.74 2.77 28.00
CA PRO A 451 21.38 2.32 28.25
C PRO A 451 21.31 0.86 28.68
N VAL A 452 20.28 0.53 29.47
CA VAL A 452 19.95 -0.84 29.89
C VAL A 452 18.56 -1.30 29.43
N GLY A 453 17.79 -0.42 28.81
CA GLY A 453 16.43 -0.72 28.37
C GLY A 453 15.75 0.44 27.68
N PHE A 454 14.44 0.29 27.50
CA PHE A 454 13.60 1.26 26.84
C PHE A 454 12.36 1.61 27.66
N ARG A 455 11.79 2.78 27.34
CA ARG A 455 10.49 3.22 27.81
C ARG A 455 9.78 3.90 26.65
N VAL A 456 8.50 3.60 26.45
CA VAL A 456 7.68 4.22 25.41
C VAL A 456 6.74 5.19 26.08
N ARG A 457 6.69 6.42 25.55
CA ARG A 457 5.68 7.39 25.89
C ARG A 457 4.81 7.67 24.69
N LEU A 458 3.50 7.64 24.95
CA LEU A 458 2.47 8.10 24.04
C LEU A 458 1.85 9.34 24.67
N GLU A 459 1.81 10.44 23.92
CA GLU A 459 1.09 11.65 24.30
C GLU A 459 -0.04 11.83 23.30
N GLY A 460 -1.27 11.61 23.76
CA GLY A 460 -2.50 11.72 22.99
C GLY A 460 -3.05 13.13 22.89
N SER A 461 -4.02 13.31 21.99
CA SER A 461 -4.80 14.52 21.91
C SER A 461 -5.95 14.49 22.92
N SER A 462 -6.48 15.64 23.33
CA SER A 462 -7.72 15.73 24.11
C SER A 462 -8.98 15.34 23.30
N TYR A 463 -8.82 14.86 22.06
CA TYR A 463 -9.91 14.39 21.22
C TYR A 463 -10.06 12.87 21.37
N GLU A 464 -11.19 12.45 21.92
CA GLU A 464 -11.50 11.03 22.22
C GLU A 464 -11.57 10.14 20.95
N ASP A 465 -11.76 10.73 19.76
CA ASP A 465 -11.88 10.01 18.48
C ASP A 465 -10.53 9.68 17.82
N ARG A 466 -9.40 10.16 18.38
CA ARG A 466 -8.05 10.01 17.77
C ARG A 466 -6.99 9.66 18.82
N PRO A 467 -7.09 8.47 19.43
CA PRO A 467 -6.14 8.04 20.43
C PRO A 467 -4.75 7.80 19.82
N THR A 468 -3.71 7.78 20.64
CA THR A 468 -2.37 7.36 20.19
C THR A 468 -2.30 5.85 20.12
N LEU A 469 -1.93 5.32 18.95
CA LEU A 469 -1.85 3.89 18.68
C LEU A 469 -0.42 3.49 18.31
N VAL A 470 0.09 2.43 18.92
CA VAL A 470 1.36 1.79 18.56
C VAL A 470 1.24 0.27 18.53
N ARG A 471 2.13 -0.39 17.79
CA ARG A 471 2.23 -1.86 17.74
C ARG A 471 3.62 -2.29 17.28
N ASN A 472 3.85 -3.60 17.21
CA ASN A 472 5.04 -4.20 16.60
C ASN A 472 6.36 -3.66 17.18
N PHE A 473 6.42 -3.49 18.50
CA PHE A 473 7.68 -3.07 19.14
C PHE A 473 8.69 -4.22 19.03
N ARG A 474 9.80 -3.97 18.34
CA ARG A 474 10.86 -4.96 18.10
C ARG A 474 12.20 -4.39 18.54
N PHE A 475 12.91 -5.13 19.37
CA PHE A 475 14.29 -4.86 19.76
C PHE A 475 15.16 -6.06 19.41
N ALA A 476 16.23 -5.83 18.66
CA ALA A 476 17.11 -6.87 18.16
C ALA A 476 18.59 -6.46 18.24
N GLU A 477 19.44 -7.42 18.56
CA GLU A 477 20.89 -7.33 18.40
C GLU A 477 21.27 -7.38 16.91
N GLY A 478 22.31 -6.65 16.54
CA GLY A 478 22.85 -6.63 15.18
C GLY A 478 22.74 -5.27 14.49
N GLY A 479 22.64 -5.30 13.15
CA GLY A 479 22.83 -4.11 12.31
C GLY A 479 24.29 -3.92 11.83
N GLY A 480 25.12 -4.97 11.94
CA GLY A 480 26.46 -5.04 11.35
C GLY A 480 26.44 -5.37 9.86
N SER A 481 27.59 -5.24 9.19
CA SER A 481 27.68 -5.54 7.75
C SER A 481 27.59 -7.04 7.48
N MET A 482 27.03 -7.43 6.33
CA MET A 482 26.96 -8.84 5.91
C MET A 482 28.35 -9.49 5.80
N ARG A 483 29.35 -8.71 5.36
CA ARG A 483 30.75 -9.14 5.24
C ARG A 483 31.31 -9.63 6.58
N GLU A 484 31.11 -8.83 7.63
CA GLU A 484 31.56 -9.13 8.99
C GLU A 484 30.97 -10.46 9.50
N GLN A 485 29.65 -10.66 9.32
CA GLN A 485 29.00 -11.93 9.71
C GLN A 485 29.56 -13.13 8.95
N LEU A 486 29.77 -12.97 7.63
CA LEU A 486 30.30 -14.03 6.78
C LEU A 486 31.74 -14.40 7.14
N ASP A 487 32.59 -13.41 7.47
CA ASP A 487 33.98 -13.64 7.86
C ASP A 487 34.08 -14.29 9.26
N GLU A 488 33.20 -13.93 10.19
CA GLU A 488 33.21 -14.48 11.55
C GLU A 488 32.61 -15.88 11.65
N THR A 489 31.52 -16.15 10.92
CA THR A 489 30.70 -17.35 11.14
C THR A 489 30.51 -18.22 9.89
N GLY A 490 30.90 -17.73 8.71
CA GLY A 490 30.54 -18.35 7.44
C GLY A 490 29.05 -18.27 7.11
N ARG A 491 28.26 -17.53 7.91
CA ARG A 491 26.80 -17.40 7.77
C ARG A 491 26.38 -15.94 7.89
N ILE A 492 25.38 -15.54 7.12
CA ILE A 492 24.68 -14.26 7.27
C ILE A 492 23.26 -14.57 7.68
N VAL A 493 22.82 -14.05 8.81
CA VAL A 493 21.42 -14.15 9.25
C VAL A 493 20.72 -12.83 8.92
N THR A 494 19.63 -12.88 8.16
CA THR A 494 18.88 -11.68 7.78
C THR A 494 17.38 -11.81 8.03
N HIS A 495 16.84 -10.78 8.68
CA HIS A 495 15.40 -10.50 8.79
C HIS A 495 14.98 -9.41 7.80
N GLY A 496 15.88 -9.00 6.90
CA GLY A 496 15.65 -7.94 5.93
C GLY A 496 15.11 -8.44 4.59
N ILE A 497 14.76 -9.72 4.45
CA ILE A 497 14.07 -10.27 3.29
C ILE A 497 12.67 -10.66 3.74
N LEU A 498 11.68 -9.90 3.30
CA LEU A 498 10.31 -9.94 3.78
C LEU A 498 9.37 -10.57 2.76
N PHE A 499 8.38 -11.28 3.28
CA PHE A 499 7.31 -11.94 2.55
C PHE A 499 6.01 -11.75 3.34
N ASP A 500 4.88 -11.67 2.65
CA ASP A 500 3.57 -11.72 3.32
C ASP A 500 3.30 -13.12 3.88
N PRO A 501 2.40 -13.26 4.88
CA PRO A 501 2.02 -14.55 5.44
C PRO A 501 1.60 -15.55 4.36
N GLY A 502 2.14 -16.78 4.41
CA GLY A 502 1.88 -17.81 3.40
C GLY A 502 2.43 -17.53 1.99
N GLN A 503 3.03 -16.36 1.74
CA GLN A 503 3.54 -15.96 0.43
C GLN A 503 5.06 -16.12 0.32
N TYR A 504 5.53 -16.22 -0.93
CA TYR A 504 6.95 -16.25 -1.30
C TYR A 504 7.29 -15.18 -2.35
N VAL A 505 6.42 -14.17 -2.51
CA VAL A 505 6.72 -12.96 -3.28
C VAL A 505 7.54 -12.01 -2.41
N ILE A 506 8.73 -11.64 -2.91
CA ILE A 506 9.64 -10.72 -2.21
C ILE A 506 9.01 -9.33 -2.12
N LYS A 507 8.87 -8.80 -0.91
CA LYS A 507 8.36 -7.44 -0.69
C LYS A 507 9.41 -6.38 -1.02
N GLY A 508 8.97 -5.18 -1.40
CA GLY A 508 9.83 -4.10 -1.88
C GLY A 508 10.90 -3.64 -0.88
N GLU A 509 10.55 -3.70 0.40
CA GLU A 509 11.41 -3.42 1.55
C GLU A 509 12.67 -4.32 1.58
N SER A 510 12.60 -5.49 0.93
CA SER A 510 13.71 -6.45 0.84
C SER A 510 14.80 -6.04 -0.14
N PHE A 511 14.51 -5.15 -1.10
CA PHE A 511 15.42 -4.90 -2.22
C PHE A 511 16.75 -4.28 -1.82
N LYS A 512 16.78 -3.54 -0.69
CA LYS A 512 18.05 -3.06 -0.14
C LYS A 512 18.92 -4.24 0.32
N THR A 513 18.38 -5.14 1.12
CA THR A 513 19.08 -6.35 1.59
C THR A 513 19.56 -7.19 0.41
N LEU A 514 18.71 -7.40 -0.59
CA LEU A 514 19.06 -8.15 -1.80
C LEU A 514 20.13 -7.45 -2.63
N LYS A 515 20.14 -6.11 -2.65
CA LYS A 515 21.21 -5.33 -3.27
C LYS A 515 22.55 -5.47 -2.57
N ASP A 516 22.55 -5.49 -1.25
CA ASP A 516 23.76 -5.68 -0.46
C ASP A 516 24.32 -7.10 -0.67
N ILE A 517 23.45 -8.11 -0.76
CA ILE A 517 23.84 -9.49 -1.12
C ILE A 517 24.41 -9.55 -2.54
N GLY A 518 23.73 -8.93 -3.51
CA GLY A 518 24.21 -8.88 -4.90
C GLY A 518 25.59 -8.26 -5.01
N ARG A 519 25.82 -7.12 -4.34
CA ARG A 519 27.13 -6.46 -4.28
C ARG A 519 28.20 -7.33 -3.63
N LEU A 520 27.88 -7.99 -2.51
CA LEU A 520 28.81 -8.91 -1.87
C LEU A 520 29.25 -10.03 -2.83
N LEU A 521 28.32 -10.58 -3.62
CA LEU A 521 28.61 -11.62 -4.61
C LEU A 521 29.38 -11.09 -5.85
N GLU A 522 29.16 -9.84 -6.22
CA GLU A 522 29.92 -9.14 -7.28
C GLU A 522 31.37 -8.86 -6.83
N ASP A 523 31.54 -8.38 -5.60
CA ASP A 523 32.84 -8.07 -5.00
C ASP A 523 33.67 -9.33 -4.73
N GLU A 524 33.02 -10.48 -4.54
CA GLU A 524 33.67 -11.78 -4.28
C GLU A 524 33.32 -12.82 -5.34
N PRO A 525 34.00 -12.86 -6.49
CA PRO A 525 33.62 -13.74 -7.60
C PRO A 525 33.69 -15.24 -7.27
N ASP A 526 34.55 -15.63 -6.33
CA ASP A 526 34.71 -17.03 -5.88
C ASP A 526 33.71 -17.42 -4.78
N LEU A 527 32.96 -16.46 -4.22
CA LEU A 527 32.02 -16.74 -3.14
C LEU A 527 30.84 -17.55 -3.66
N ARG A 528 30.58 -18.68 -3.02
CA ARG A 528 29.43 -19.56 -3.26
C ARG A 528 28.57 -19.60 -1.98
N LEU A 529 27.26 -19.42 -2.13
CA LEU A 529 26.33 -19.34 -1.00
C LEU A 529 25.15 -20.30 -1.17
N SER A 530 24.75 -20.95 -0.08
CA SER A 530 23.43 -21.55 0.07
C SER A 530 22.49 -20.51 0.67
N ILE A 531 21.40 -20.21 -0.02
CA ILE A 531 20.29 -19.39 0.48
C ILE A 531 19.33 -20.34 1.19
N GLU A 532 19.26 -20.21 2.50
CA GLU A 532 18.50 -21.09 3.38
C GLU A 532 17.26 -20.36 3.92
N GLY A 533 16.07 -20.86 3.61
CA GLY A 533 14.80 -20.35 4.12
C GLY A 533 14.34 -21.11 5.35
N HIS A 534 13.82 -20.39 6.35
CA HIS A 534 13.29 -20.96 7.60
C HIS A 534 11.91 -20.39 7.94
N THR A 535 11.11 -21.20 8.63
CA THR A 535 9.81 -20.79 9.22
C THR A 535 9.85 -20.99 10.73
N ASP A 536 8.88 -20.40 11.43
CA ASP A 536 8.52 -20.85 12.77
C ASP A 536 7.64 -22.11 12.67
N SER A 537 7.11 -22.54 13.82
CA SER A 537 6.24 -23.70 13.93
C SER A 537 4.76 -23.44 13.67
N ASP A 538 4.39 -22.27 13.15
CA ASP A 538 2.98 -22.02 12.81
C ASP A 538 2.68 -22.70 11.45
N GLY A 539 1.63 -23.52 11.40
CA GLY A 539 1.25 -24.31 10.22
C GLY A 539 1.84 -25.73 10.21
N SER A 540 1.53 -26.50 9.17
CA SER A 540 2.02 -27.88 9.02
C SER A 540 3.44 -27.94 8.46
N ASP A 541 4.24 -28.91 8.90
CA ASP A 541 5.60 -29.19 8.45
C ASP A 541 5.74 -29.19 6.93
N GLU A 542 4.82 -29.84 6.19
CA GLU A 542 4.87 -29.90 4.74
C GLU A 542 4.72 -28.52 4.08
N ASN A 543 3.78 -27.71 4.57
CA ASN A 543 3.57 -26.34 4.09
C ASN A 543 4.77 -25.46 4.42
N ASN A 544 5.32 -25.57 5.62
CA ASN A 544 6.49 -24.81 6.07
C ASN A 544 7.74 -25.17 5.26
N GLN A 545 7.94 -26.45 4.96
CA GLN A 545 9.01 -26.93 4.10
C GLN A 545 8.86 -26.39 2.67
N ALA A 546 7.66 -26.45 2.09
CA ALA A 546 7.40 -25.92 0.75
C ALA A 546 7.58 -24.39 0.70
N LEU A 547 7.04 -23.67 1.68
CA LEU A 547 7.10 -22.22 1.77
C LEU A 547 8.54 -21.72 1.89
N SER A 548 9.32 -22.28 2.80
CA SER A 548 10.73 -21.93 2.97
C SER A 548 11.57 -22.21 1.72
N GLN A 549 11.33 -23.35 1.04
CA GLN A 549 12.02 -23.69 -0.20
C GLN A 549 11.70 -22.69 -1.33
N ASN A 550 10.42 -22.30 -1.46
CA ASN A 550 9.99 -21.32 -2.45
C ASN A 550 10.56 -19.92 -2.15
N ARG A 551 10.63 -19.51 -0.89
CA ARG A 551 11.25 -18.25 -0.47
C ARG A 551 12.75 -18.22 -0.80
N ALA A 552 13.48 -19.28 -0.46
CA ALA A 552 14.89 -19.42 -0.81
C ALA A 552 15.11 -19.36 -2.34
N LYS A 553 14.27 -20.07 -3.10
CA LYS A 553 14.30 -20.05 -4.56
C LYS A 553 14.02 -18.66 -5.13
N ALA A 554 13.03 -17.94 -4.58
CA ALA A 554 12.70 -16.59 -5.03
C ALA A 554 13.90 -15.63 -4.85
N VAL A 555 14.65 -15.76 -3.76
CA VAL A 555 15.86 -14.97 -3.51
C VAL A 555 16.96 -15.31 -4.52
N VAL A 556 17.22 -16.60 -4.77
CA VAL A 556 18.21 -17.02 -5.78
C VAL A 556 17.82 -16.51 -7.18
N ASP A 557 16.57 -16.74 -7.59
CA ASP A 557 16.06 -16.30 -8.88
C ASP A 557 16.19 -14.78 -9.04
N TYR A 558 15.88 -14.01 -7.98
CA TYR A 558 16.06 -12.56 -7.98
C TYR A 558 17.52 -12.15 -8.13
N LEU A 559 18.44 -12.74 -7.37
CA LEU A 559 19.87 -12.41 -7.42
C LEU A 559 20.48 -12.74 -8.80
N SER A 560 20.16 -13.90 -9.35
CA SER A 560 20.61 -14.30 -10.68
C SER A 560 20.04 -13.40 -11.78
N GLN A 561 18.74 -13.08 -11.75
CA GLN A 561 18.12 -12.25 -12.79
C GLN A 561 18.57 -10.78 -12.71
N LYS A 562 18.70 -10.24 -11.49
CA LYS A 562 18.94 -8.81 -11.29
C LYS A 562 20.41 -8.42 -11.32
N TYR A 563 21.28 -9.27 -10.77
CA TYR A 563 22.72 -9.03 -10.64
C TYR A 563 23.56 -9.95 -11.53
N GLY A 564 22.94 -10.85 -12.29
CA GLY A 564 23.66 -11.74 -13.20
C GLY A 564 24.50 -12.80 -12.49
N ILE A 565 24.19 -13.12 -11.24
CA ILE A 565 24.95 -14.12 -10.47
C ILE A 565 24.75 -15.52 -11.10
N GLU A 566 25.85 -16.17 -11.44
CA GLU A 566 25.86 -17.49 -12.06
C GLU A 566 25.18 -18.56 -11.19
N SER A 567 24.44 -19.47 -11.83
CA SER A 567 23.66 -20.50 -11.13
C SER A 567 24.51 -21.46 -10.28
N GLY A 568 25.79 -21.68 -10.64
CA GLY A 568 26.71 -22.52 -9.86
C GLY A 568 27.18 -21.89 -8.54
N ARG A 569 26.90 -20.61 -8.33
CA ARG A 569 27.32 -19.85 -7.14
C ARG A 569 26.24 -19.77 -6.06
N LEU A 570 25.00 -20.12 -6.39
CA LEU A 570 23.86 -20.01 -5.49
C LEU A 570 23.10 -21.33 -5.42
N GLU A 571 22.87 -21.82 -4.21
CA GLU A 571 21.95 -22.94 -3.94
C GLU A 571 20.73 -22.42 -3.18
N ALA A 572 19.54 -22.99 -3.43
CA ALA A 572 18.32 -22.65 -2.70
C ALA A 572 17.87 -23.84 -1.85
N LYS A 573 17.73 -23.64 -0.53
CA LYS A 573 17.32 -24.69 0.39
C LYS A 573 16.25 -24.21 1.37
N GLY A 574 15.13 -24.91 1.41
CA GLY A 574 14.13 -24.75 2.47
C GLY A 574 14.41 -25.71 3.61
N TRP A 575 14.26 -25.24 4.84
CA TRP A 575 14.35 -26.09 6.03
C TRP A 575 13.04 -26.16 6.82
N GLY A 576 12.00 -25.43 6.40
CA GLY A 576 10.79 -25.24 7.18
C GLY A 576 11.14 -24.84 8.61
N GLU A 577 10.54 -25.52 9.57
CA GLU A 577 10.83 -25.36 11.00
C GLU A 577 11.90 -26.34 11.53
N SER A 578 12.47 -27.21 10.69
CA SER A 578 13.37 -28.31 11.13
C SER A 578 14.75 -27.84 11.65
N LYS A 579 15.08 -26.57 11.47
CA LYS A 579 16.34 -25.93 11.90
C LYS A 579 16.06 -24.63 12.66
N PRO A 580 15.41 -24.71 13.84
CA PRO A 580 15.15 -23.52 14.65
C PRO A 580 16.46 -23.02 15.26
N ILE A 581 16.63 -21.71 15.34
CA ILE A 581 17.76 -21.08 16.06
C ILE A 581 17.35 -20.64 17.46
N ASP A 582 16.05 -20.65 17.74
CA ASP A 582 15.46 -20.26 19.01
C ASP A 582 14.18 -21.08 19.26
N THR A 583 13.61 -20.99 20.46
CA THR A 583 12.35 -21.66 20.80
C THR A 583 11.19 -21.20 19.91
N ASN A 584 10.19 -22.05 19.68
CA ASN A 584 8.92 -21.65 19.05
C ASN A 584 7.84 -21.29 20.09
N ASP A 585 8.18 -21.28 21.37
CA ASP A 585 7.24 -21.04 22.47
C ASP A 585 7.04 -19.54 22.78
N SER A 586 7.81 -18.66 22.13
CA SER A 586 7.77 -17.21 22.35
C SER A 586 7.70 -16.40 21.05
N PRO A 587 7.11 -15.19 21.06
CA PRO A 587 7.14 -14.30 19.91
C PRO A 587 8.55 -13.98 19.41
N GLU A 588 9.51 -13.78 20.33
CA GLU A 588 10.93 -13.57 19.99
C GLU A 588 11.51 -14.75 19.24
N GLY A 589 11.30 -15.95 19.76
CA GLY A 589 11.90 -17.15 19.20
C GLY A 589 11.28 -17.52 17.85
N LYS A 590 9.95 -17.38 17.70
CA LYS A 590 9.29 -17.46 16.40
C LYS A 590 9.81 -16.41 15.42
N ALA A 591 9.98 -15.16 15.86
CA ALA A 591 10.53 -14.10 15.02
C ALA A 591 11.97 -14.39 14.57
N ASN A 592 12.80 -14.97 15.45
CA ASN A 592 14.13 -15.47 15.10
C ASN A 592 14.07 -16.65 14.12
N ASN A 593 13.08 -17.53 14.22
CA ASN A 593 12.93 -18.68 13.32
C ASN A 593 12.44 -18.28 11.91
N ARG A 594 11.63 -17.22 11.79
CA ARG A 594 11.20 -16.63 10.50
C ARG A 594 12.32 -15.79 9.86
N ARG A 595 13.28 -16.45 9.23
CA ARG A 595 14.48 -15.80 8.66
C ARG A 595 14.93 -16.40 7.33
N VAL A 596 15.84 -15.68 6.68
CA VAL A 596 16.67 -16.21 5.60
C VAL A 596 18.12 -16.18 6.05
N GLU A 597 18.86 -17.24 5.75
CA GLU A 597 20.29 -17.33 5.98
C GLU A 597 21.06 -17.47 4.67
N LEU A 598 22.27 -16.92 4.62
CA LEU A 598 23.21 -17.16 3.54
C LEU A 598 24.42 -17.88 4.12
N VAL A 599 24.70 -19.09 3.62
CA VAL A 599 25.74 -19.97 4.17
C VAL A 599 26.82 -20.17 3.13
N LYS A 600 28.08 -19.92 3.49
CA LYS A 600 29.22 -20.19 2.61
C LYS A 600 29.31 -21.70 2.32
N LEU A 601 29.39 -22.05 1.03
CA LEU A 601 29.53 -23.42 0.52
C LEU A 601 30.98 -23.92 0.51
#